data_AF-A0A661KVJ0-F1
#
_entry.id   AF-A0A661KVJ0-F1
#
_cell.length_a   1.000
_cell.length_b   1.000
_cell.length_c   1.000
_cell.angle_alpha   90.00
_cell.angle_beta   90.00
_cell.angle_gamma   90.00
#
_symmetry.space_group_name_H-M   'P 1'
#
loop_
_entity.id
_entity.type
_entity.pdbx_description
1 polymer ?
#
loop_
_entity_poly.entity_id
_entity_poly.type
_entity_poly.pdbx_seq_one_letter_code
_entity_poly.pdbx_strand_id
1 'polypeptide(L)'
;MAEIRSTLDIIMEKAKRFDVTEEEKVQLQKKEVQDRARGMLQKYLDGLLGLKELQKEFRAMREETISWAKEALVRECHGRLDFEKDNKELLLLLEEVIGIDCGPCRQLIEEYKAKIQQEAEKRKEQLEKELRRKGIRGNAVIPNYRAAPGWEDFLEAQRSLFKEKLGQILGPKMGG
;
A
#
# COMPACT_ATOMS: atom_id res chain seq x y z
N MET A 1 -3.99 -37.10 -0.69
CA MET A 1 -3.46 -35.80 -1.14
C MET A 1 -4.34 -35.33 -2.27
N ALA A 2 -5.15 -34.29 -2.06
CA ALA A 2 -5.93 -33.70 -3.13
C ALA A 2 -5.00 -32.76 -3.90
N GLU A 3 -4.70 -33.07 -5.16
CA GLU A 3 -3.99 -32.17 -6.05
C GLU A 3 -4.91 -30.97 -6.33
N ILE A 4 -4.59 -29.82 -5.74
CA ILE A 4 -5.30 -28.58 -6.03
C ILE A 4 -4.85 -28.16 -7.44
N ARG A 5 -5.71 -28.37 -8.43
CA ARG A 5 -5.48 -27.98 -9.83
C ARG A 5 -5.52 -26.46 -10.00
N SER A 6 -4.72 -25.92 -10.92
CA SER A 6 -4.74 -24.48 -11.21
C SER A 6 -6.08 -24.07 -11.84
N THR A 7 -6.50 -22.80 -11.68
CA THR A 7 -7.74 -22.32 -12.31
C THR A 7 -7.59 -22.34 -13.83
N LEU A 8 -6.39 -22.06 -14.34
CA LEU A 8 -5.99 -22.23 -15.73
C LEU A 8 -6.21 -23.67 -16.22
N ASP A 9 -5.82 -24.70 -15.46
CA ASP A 9 -5.97 -26.10 -15.86
C ASP A 9 -7.44 -26.46 -16.05
N ILE A 10 -8.31 -25.98 -15.14
CA ILE A 10 -9.75 -26.19 -15.21
C ILE A 10 -10.36 -25.46 -16.41
N ILE A 11 -9.91 -24.23 -16.68
CA ILE A 11 -10.37 -23.44 -17.83
C ILE A 11 -9.92 -24.10 -19.13
N MET A 12 -8.65 -24.53 -19.24
CA MET A 12 -8.11 -25.22 -20.42
C MET A 12 -8.81 -26.56 -20.67
N GLU A 13 -9.15 -27.31 -19.61
CA GLU A 13 -9.93 -28.55 -19.73
C GLU A 13 -11.33 -28.29 -20.31
N LYS A 14 -12.00 -27.23 -19.87
CA LYS A 14 -13.33 -26.82 -20.36
C LYS A 14 -13.29 -26.12 -21.72
N ALA A 15 -12.20 -25.42 -22.02
CA ALA A 15 -11.96 -24.67 -23.26
C ALA A 15 -11.38 -25.54 -24.37
N LYS A 16 -11.25 -26.87 -24.21
CA LYS A 16 -10.87 -27.82 -25.29
C LYS A 16 -11.72 -27.71 -26.58
N ARG A 17 -12.81 -26.94 -26.58
CA ARG A 17 -13.67 -26.64 -27.75
C ARG A 17 -13.47 -25.23 -28.34
N PHE A 18 -12.60 -24.39 -27.76
CA PHE A 18 -12.31 -23.02 -28.17
C PHE A 18 -10.79 -22.84 -28.27
N ASP A 19 -10.30 -22.23 -29.35
CA ASP A 19 -8.88 -21.91 -29.50
C ASP A 19 -8.49 -20.76 -28.57
N VAL A 20 -8.00 -21.10 -27.37
CA VAL A 20 -7.36 -20.12 -26.47
C VAL A 20 -5.99 -19.79 -27.03
N THR A 21 -5.75 -18.52 -27.38
CA THR A 21 -4.45 -18.11 -27.95
C THR A 21 -3.34 -18.17 -26.91
N GLU A 22 -2.08 -18.17 -27.37
CA GLU A 22 -0.95 -18.19 -26.45
C GLU A 22 -0.88 -16.89 -25.62
N GLU A 23 -1.29 -15.75 -26.20
CA GLU A 23 -1.41 -14.49 -25.47
C GLU A 23 -2.43 -14.58 -24.34
N GLU A 24 -3.60 -15.18 -24.58
CA GLU A 24 -4.64 -15.34 -23.56
C GLU A 24 -4.19 -16.22 -22.40
N LYS A 25 -3.42 -17.28 -22.68
CA LYS A 25 -2.84 -18.14 -21.62
C LYS A 25 -1.87 -17.37 -20.75
N VAL A 26 -0.97 -16.58 -21.34
CA VAL A 26 -0.01 -15.76 -20.60
C VAL A 26 -0.73 -14.72 -19.74
N GLN A 27 -1.78 -14.08 -20.25
CA GLN A 27 -2.57 -13.12 -19.46
C GLN A 27 -3.28 -13.78 -18.27
N LEU A 28 -3.86 -14.96 -18.47
CA LEU A 28 -4.49 -15.73 -17.39
C LEU A 28 -3.47 -16.14 -16.32
N GLN A 29 -2.31 -16.65 -16.73
CA GLN A 29 -1.25 -17.04 -15.82
C GLN A 29 -0.71 -15.83 -15.04
N LYS A 30 -0.47 -14.70 -15.73
CA LYS A 30 -0.07 -13.44 -15.08
C LYS A 30 -1.09 -13.04 -14.02
N LYS A 31 -2.38 -13.04 -14.35
CA LYS A 31 -3.45 -12.70 -13.41
C LYS A 31 -3.47 -13.62 -12.20
N GLU A 32 -3.37 -14.94 -12.39
CA GLU A 32 -3.33 -15.90 -11.27
C GLU A 32 -2.15 -15.64 -10.32
N VAL A 33 -0.96 -15.39 -10.88
CA VAL A 33 0.25 -15.11 -10.11
C VAL A 33 0.07 -13.81 -9.32
N GLN A 34 -0.47 -12.76 -9.93
CA GLN A 34 -0.76 -11.50 -9.27
C GLN A 34 -1.79 -11.68 -8.14
N ASP A 35 -2.89 -12.41 -8.38
CA ASP A 35 -3.92 -12.70 -7.39
C ASP A 35 -3.36 -13.49 -6.19
N ARG A 36 -2.52 -14.49 -6.46
CA ARG A 36 -1.82 -15.24 -5.42
C ARG A 36 -0.91 -14.33 -4.60
N ALA A 37 -0.15 -13.45 -5.24
CA ALA A 37 0.72 -12.49 -4.55
C ALA A 37 -0.07 -11.56 -3.61
N ARG A 38 -1.21 -11.03 -4.08
CA ARG A 38 -2.12 -10.22 -3.26
C ARG A 38 -2.68 -10.98 -2.06
N GLY A 39 -3.07 -12.24 -2.27
CA GLY A 39 -3.52 -13.12 -1.19
C GLY A 39 -2.44 -13.39 -0.14
N MET A 40 -1.19 -13.57 -0.57
CA MET A 40 -0.05 -13.75 0.34
C MET A 40 0.25 -12.48 1.14
N LEU A 41 0.21 -11.30 0.52
CA LEU A 41 0.33 -10.01 1.23
C LEU A 41 -0.74 -9.87 2.31
N GLN A 42 -1.99 -10.19 1.98
CA GLN A 42 -3.07 -10.08 2.94
C GLN A 42 -2.84 -11.00 4.15
N LYS A 43 -2.50 -12.28 3.90
CA LYS A 43 -2.16 -13.23 4.97
C LYS A 43 -0.99 -12.77 5.82
N TYR A 44 0.02 -12.15 5.21
CA TYR A 44 1.16 -11.58 5.94
C TYR A 44 0.72 -10.45 6.87
N LEU A 45 -0.07 -9.50 6.37
CA LEU A 45 -0.59 -8.39 7.17
C LEU A 45 -1.56 -8.85 8.27
N ASP A 46 -2.27 -9.95 8.04
CA ASP A 46 -3.15 -10.58 9.03
C ASP A 46 -2.39 -11.46 10.04
N GLY A 47 -1.06 -11.59 9.92
CA GLY A 47 -0.23 -12.42 10.80
C GLY A 47 -0.38 -13.93 10.56
N LEU A 48 -1.04 -14.34 9.48
CA LEU A 48 -1.27 -15.74 9.10
C LEU A 48 -0.13 -16.33 8.26
N LEU A 49 0.81 -15.50 7.81
CA LEU A 49 1.99 -15.89 7.04
C LEU A 49 3.19 -15.09 7.54
N GLY A 50 4.31 -15.75 7.84
CA GLY A 50 5.53 -15.06 8.29
C GLY A 50 6.34 -14.48 7.13
N LEU A 51 7.15 -13.45 7.40
CA LEU A 51 8.03 -12.82 6.40
C LEU A 51 8.99 -13.83 5.74
N LYS A 52 9.57 -14.73 6.53
CA LYS A 52 10.50 -15.77 6.03
C LYS A 52 9.81 -16.78 5.11
N GLU A 53 8.55 -17.11 5.40
CA GLU A 53 7.75 -18.02 4.58
C GLU A 53 7.38 -17.34 3.26
N LEU A 54 7.00 -16.06 3.31
CA LEU A 54 6.76 -15.25 2.13
C LEU A 54 8.02 -15.15 1.25
N GLN A 55 9.19 -14.86 1.83
CA GLN A 55 10.47 -14.87 1.11
C GLN A 55 10.75 -16.22 0.44
N LYS A 56 10.46 -17.33 1.12
CA LYS A 56 10.66 -18.68 0.60
C LYS A 56 9.74 -18.96 -0.60
N GLU A 57 8.46 -18.61 -0.50
CA GLU A 57 7.48 -18.75 -1.59
C GLU A 57 7.95 -17.97 -2.84
N PHE A 58 8.43 -16.74 -2.67
CA PHE A 58 8.92 -15.92 -3.78
C PHE A 58 10.20 -16.49 -4.40
N ARG A 59 11.15 -16.98 -3.60
CA ARG A 59 12.38 -17.61 -4.11
C ARG A 59 12.13 -18.92 -4.86
N ALA A 60 11.02 -19.59 -4.61
CA ALA A 60 10.63 -20.81 -5.30
C ALA A 60 9.92 -20.54 -6.65
N MET A 61 9.55 -19.30 -6.95
CA MET A 61 8.91 -18.93 -8.22
C MET A 61 9.92 -18.91 -9.38
N ARG A 62 9.42 -19.16 -10.59
CA ARG A 62 10.20 -18.99 -11.82
C ARG A 62 10.41 -17.49 -12.09
N GLU A 63 11.47 -17.15 -12.80
CA GLU A 63 11.90 -15.77 -13.06
C GLU A 63 10.83 -14.88 -13.72
N GLU A 64 10.04 -15.43 -14.64
CA GLU A 64 8.94 -14.69 -15.26
C GLU A 64 7.79 -14.44 -14.27
N THR A 65 7.43 -15.46 -13.49
CA THR A 65 6.34 -15.38 -12.51
C THR A 65 6.70 -14.53 -11.29
N ILE A 66 7.96 -14.53 -10.84
CA ILE A 66 8.39 -13.71 -9.71
C ILE A 66 8.31 -12.23 -10.08
N SER A 67 8.60 -11.86 -11.33
CA SER A 67 8.48 -10.49 -11.83
C SER A 67 7.03 -10.00 -11.72
N TRP A 68 6.06 -10.78 -12.21
CA TRP A 68 4.63 -10.44 -12.12
C TRP A 68 4.13 -10.35 -10.68
N ALA A 69 4.60 -11.26 -9.82
CA ALA A 69 4.25 -11.25 -8.39
C ALA A 69 4.80 -10.01 -7.68
N LYS A 70 6.06 -9.64 -7.94
CA LYS A 70 6.68 -8.43 -7.39
C LYS A 70 5.97 -7.17 -7.89
N GLU A 71 5.63 -7.10 -9.18
CA GLU A 71 4.86 -5.99 -9.76
C GLU A 71 3.53 -5.78 -9.03
N ALA A 72 2.79 -6.86 -8.76
CA ALA A 72 1.54 -6.80 -8.01
C ALA A 72 1.74 -6.34 -6.56
N LEU A 73 2.77 -6.84 -5.87
CA LEU A 73 3.05 -6.43 -4.50
C LEU A 73 3.43 -4.96 -4.39
N VAL A 74 4.29 -4.45 -5.27
CA VAL A 74 4.66 -3.02 -5.29
C VAL A 74 3.42 -2.16 -5.51
N ARG A 75 2.54 -2.55 -6.43
CA ARG A 75 1.28 -1.85 -6.70
C ARG A 75 0.35 -1.84 -5.49
N GLU A 76 0.18 -2.97 -4.81
CA GLU A 76 -0.62 -3.06 -3.59
C GLU A 76 -0.02 -2.23 -2.44
N CYS A 77 1.30 -2.30 -2.24
CA CYS A 77 1.99 -1.51 -1.22
C CYS A 77 1.84 -0.01 -1.50
N HIS A 78 2.00 0.43 -2.76
CA HIS A 78 1.73 1.82 -3.16
C HIS A 78 0.29 2.24 -2.82
N GLY A 79 -0.70 1.39 -3.09
CA GLY A 79 -2.09 1.63 -2.74
C GLY A 79 -2.36 1.72 -1.23
N ARG A 80 -1.67 0.92 -0.42
CA ARG A 80 -1.91 0.79 1.03
C ARG A 80 -1.10 1.74 1.91
N LEU A 81 0.11 2.13 1.48
CA LEU A 81 0.98 3.04 2.22
C LEU A 81 0.29 4.39 2.45
N ASP A 82 0.31 4.88 3.68
CA ASP A 82 -0.40 6.09 4.08
C ASP A 82 0.29 6.73 5.27
N PHE A 83 0.56 8.04 5.22
CA PHE A 83 1.29 8.72 6.30
C PHE A 83 0.52 8.75 7.63
N GLU A 84 -0.80 8.51 7.63
CA GLU A 84 -1.65 8.42 8.82
C GLU A 84 -1.68 7.02 9.45
N LYS A 85 -1.12 6.01 8.79
CA LYS A 85 -1.14 4.60 9.23
C LYS A 85 0.24 4.11 9.67
N ASP A 86 0.26 2.96 10.34
CA ASP A 86 1.50 2.22 10.52
C ASP A 86 1.89 1.52 9.21
N ASN A 87 3.08 1.84 8.72
CA ASN A 87 3.60 1.34 7.45
C ASN A 87 4.73 0.32 7.65
N LYS A 88 5.09 -0.04 8.89
CA LYS A 88 6.27 -0.89 9.19
C LYS A 88 6.28 -2.20 8.40
N GLU A 89 5.17 -2.94 8.46
CA GLU A 89 5.07 -4.25 7.80
C GLU A 89 5.14 -4.14 6.27
N LEU A 90 4.53 -3.10 5.69
CA LEU A 90 4.56 -2.87 4.25
C LEU A 90 5.98 -2.52 3.78
N LEU A 91 6.69 -1.65 4.52
CA LEU A 91 8.05 -1.24 4.18
C LEU A 91 9.04 -2.40 4.38
N LEU A 92 8.88 -3.17 5.46
CA LEU A 92 9.70 -4.36 5.72
C LEU A 92 9.56 -5.39 4.59
N LEU A 93 8.33 -5.64 4.13
CA LEU A 93 8.08 -6.53 3.00
C LEU A 93 8.72 -6.03 1.69
N LEU A 94 8.62 -4.73 1.40
CA LEU A 94 9.25 -4.13 0.23
C LEU A 94 10.79 -4.27 0.26
N GLU A 95 11.40 -4.06 1.43
CA GLU A 95 12.86 -4.19 1.62
C GLU A 95 13.29 -5.67 1.52
N GLU A 96 12.64 -6.57 2.27
CA GLU A 96 13.12 -7.94 2.49
C GLU A 96 12.67 -8.95 1.42
N VAL A 97 11.51 -8.74 0.80
CA VAL A 97 10.94 -9.68 -0.20
C VAL A 97 11.16 -9.15 -1.61
N ILE A 98 10.93 -7.85 -1.83
CA ILE A 98 11.06 -7.26 -3.17
C ILE A 98 12.50 -6.82 -3.44
N GLY A 99 13.18 -6.27 -2.42
CA GLY A 99 14.54 -5.72 -2.53
C GLY A 99 14.56 -4.23 -2.86
N ILE A 100 13.50 -3.48 -2.52
CA ILE A 100 13.41 -2.04 -2.77
C ILE A 100 13.90 -1.27 -1.56
N ASP A 101 14.85 -0.35 -1.76
CA ASP A 101 15.23 0.62 -0.74
C ASP A 101 14.04 1.53 -0.39
N CYS A 102 13.53 1.38 0.83
CA CYS A 102 12.41 2.16 1.33
C CYS A 102 12.84 3.38 2.16
N GLY A 103 14.14 3.71 2.22
CA GLY A 103 14.64 4.95 2.84
C GLY A 103 13.88 6.20 2.37
N PRO A 104 13.73 6.44 1.06
CA PRO A 104 12.96 7.57 0.54
C PRO A 104 11.47 7.52 0.93
N CYS A 105 10.87 6.32 0.99
CA CYS A 105 9.47 6.17 1.43
C CYS A 105 9.31 6.55 2.91
N ARG A 106 10.23 6.10 3.77
CA ARG A 106 10.25 6.44 5.21
C ARG A 106 10.39 7.94 5.41
N GLN A 107 11.32 8.58 4.69
CA GLN A 107 11.50 10.02 4.73
C GLN A 107 10.23 10.77 4.30
N LEU A 108 9.61 10.38 3.18
CA LEU A 108 8.39 10.99 2.69
C LEU A 108 7.23 10.89 3.71
N ILE A 109 7.09 9.73 4.36
CA ILE A 109 6.07 9.52 5.40
C ILE A 109 6.31 10.48 6.58
N GLU A 110 7.53 10.60 7.07
CA GLU A 110 7.86 11.49 8.20
C GLU A 110 7.69 12.98 7.84
N GLU A 111 8.05 13.38 6.62
CA GLU A 111 7.81 14.74 6.12
C GLU A 111 6.31 15.10 6.15
N TYR A 112 5.45 14.19 5.69
CA TYR A 112 4.01 14.42 5.70
C TYR A 112 3.44 14.41 7.12
N LYS A 113 3.87 13.49 7.99
CA LYS A 113 3.46 13.50 9.40
C LYS A 113 3.79 14.83 10.08
N ALA A 114 5.01 15.35 9.87
CA ALA A 114 5.42 16.64 10.41
C ALA A 114 4.56 17.79 9.87
N LYS A 115 4.29 17.79 8.55
CA LYS A 115 3.44 18.79 7.89
C LYS A 115 2.01 18.81 8.44
N ILE A 116 1.39 17.64 8.60
CA ILE A 116 0.04 17.51 9.16
C ILE A 116 0.02 17.95 10.63
N GLN A 117 1.03 17.57 11.41
CA GLN A 117 1.12 17.97 12.82
C GLN A 117 1.27 19.49 12.97
N GLN A 118 2.07 20.14 12.12
CA GLN A 118 2.23 21.59 12.14
C GLN A 118 0.91 22.30 11.78
N GLU A 119 0.18 21.81 10.78
CA GLU A 119 -1.10 22.40 10.40
C GLU A 119 -2.18 22.18 11.49
N ALA A 120 -2.20 21.00 12.11
CA ALA A 120 -3.07 20.71 13.25
C ALA A 120 -2.84 21.72 14.39
N GLU A 121 -1.58 22.01 14.73
CA GLU A 121 -1.25 22.94 15.81
C GLU A 121 -1.68 24.37 15.50
N LYS A 122 -1.43 24.86 14.27
CA LYS A 122 -1.90 26.18 13.83
C LYS A 122 -3.42 26.32 13.97
N ARG A 123 -4.17 25.30 13.57
CA ARG A 123 -5.64 25.30 13.66
C ARG A 123 -6.13 25.24 15.10
N LYS A 124 -5.46 24.46 15.97
CA LYS A 124 -5.76 24.47 17.42
C LYS A 124 -5.57 25.86 18.01
N GLU A 125 -4.44 26.52 17.74
CA GLU A 125 -4.18 27.88 18.24
C GLU A 125 -5.24 28.89 17.78
N GLN A 126 -5.69 28.79 16.52
CA GLN A 126 -6.77 29.62 16.00
C GLN A 126 -8.08 29.37 16.74
N LEU A 127 -8.47 28.10 16.92
CA LEU A 127 -9.66 27.73 17.67
C LEU A 127 -9.59 28.19 19.13
N GLU A 128 -8.44 28.09 19.80
CA GLU A 128 -8.26 28.61 21.16
C GLU A 128 -8.50 30.11 21.23
N LYS A 129 -7.95 30.88 20.28
CA LYS A 129 -8.16 32.34 20.20
C LYS A 129 -9.65 32.68 20.03
N GLU A 130 -10.36 31.93 19.20
CA GLU A 130 -11.81 32.10 19.01
C GLU A 130 -12.62 31.75 20.25
N LEU A 131 -12.31 30.62 20.91
CA LEU A 131 -12.97 30.21 22.15
C LEU A 131 -12.75 31.24 23.26
N ARG A 132 -11.52 31.76 23.41
CA ARG A 132 -11.21 32.82 24.37
C ARG A 132 -12.00 34.11 24.11
N ARG A 133 -12.20 34.48 22.84
CA ARG A 133 -13.03 35.64 22.44
C ARG A 133 -14.50 35.43 22.80
N LYS A 134 -15.00 34.19 22.72
CA LYS A 134 -16.36 33.81 23.15
C LYS A 134 -16.50 33.66 24.67
N GLY A 135 -15.47 33.98 25.45
CA GLY A 135 -15.48 33.86 26.91
C GLY A 135 -15.26 32.44 27.43
N ILE A 136 -15.04 31.47 26.55
CA ILE A 136 -14.76 30.08 26.92
C ILE A 136 -13.28 29.97 27.29
N ARG A 137 -13.00 29.62 28.55
CA ARG A 137 -11.65 29.56 29.14
C ARG A 137 -11.55 28.40 30.11
N GLY A 138 -10.34 27.89 30.31
CA GLY A 138 -10.03 26.85 31.30
C GLY A 138 -9.14 25.76 30.73
N ASN A 139 -8.32 25.15 31.60
CA ASN A 139 -7.35 24.11 31.23
C ASN A 139 -8.01 22.79 30.76
N ALA A 140 -9.32 22.64 30.97
CA ALA A 140 -10.10 21.50 30.51
C ALA A 140 -10.63 21.66 29.07
N VAL A 141 -10.44 22.82 28.45
CA VAL A 141 -10.91 23.08 27.08
C VAL A 141 -9.89 22.51 26.10
N ILE A 142 -10.27 21.46 25.37
CA ILE A 142 -9.43 20.83 24.34
C ILE A 142 -10.03 21.16 22.96
N PRO A 143 -9.39 22.05 22.17
CA PRO A 143 -9.87 22.41 20.84
C PRO A 143 -9.86 21.21 19.88
N ASN A 144 -11.02 20.89 19.31
CA ASN A 144 -11.13 19.84 18.31
C ASN A 144 -10.88 20.40 16.90
N TYR A 145 -9.61 20.43 16.48
CA TYR A 145 -9.23 20.87 15.13
C TYR A 145 -9.70 19.92 14.01
N ARG A 146 -9.98 18.65 14.31
CA ARG A 146 -10.48 17.70 13.32
C ARG A 146 -11.91 18.00 12.86
N ALA A 147 -12.69 18.63 13.73
CA ALA A 147 -14.03 19.11 13.39
C ALA A 147 -14.02 20.49 12.73
N ALA A 148 -12.84 21.11 12.54
CA ALA A 148 -12.75 22.41 11.90
C ALA A 148 -13.08 22.30 10.40
N PRO A 149 -13.85 23.25 9.83
CA PRO A 149 -14.10 23.30 8.40
C PRO A 149 -12.80 23.23 7.58
N GLY A 150 -12.85 22.49 6.46
CA GLY A 150 -11.72 22.33 5.54
C GLY A 150 -10.53 21.53 6.10
N TRP A 151 -10.66 20.82 7.22
CA TRP A 151 -9.63 19.88 7.68
C TRP A 151 -9.59 18.63 6.80
N GLU A 152 -10.74 18.06 6.49
CA GLU A 152 -10.81 16.86 5.63
C GLU A 152 -10.33 17.18 4.21
N ASP A 153 -10.77 18.29 3.61
CA ASP A 153 -10.31 18.74 2.29
C ASP A 153 -8.79 18.92 2.24
N PHE A 154 -8.20 19.47 3.31
CA PHE A 154 -6.75 19.61 3.44
C PHE A 154 -6.06 18.24 3.51
N LEU A 155 -6.58 17.32 4.32
CA LEU A 155 -6.04 15.96 4.43
C LEU A 155 -6.11 15.23 3.10
N GLU A 156 -7.25 15.29 2.39
CA GLU A 156 -7.42 14.64 1.09
C GLU A 156 -6.47 15.21 0.03
N ALA A 157 -6.24 16.52 0.02
CA ALA A 157 -5.22 17.14 -0.83
C ALA A 157 -3.81 16.64 -0.47
N GLN A 158 -3.48 16.48 0.82
CA GLN A 158 -2.19 15.92 1.23
C GLN A 158 -2.07 14.44 0.86
N ARG A 159 -3.12 13.63 1.01
CA ARG A 159 -3.16 12.22 0.57
C ARG A 159 -2.86 12.10 -0.91
N SER A 160 -3.49 12.93 -1.74
CA SER A 160 -3.29 12.93 -3.20
C SER A 160 -1.83 13.25 -3.57
N LEU A 161 -1.27 14.32 -3.00
CA LEU A 161 0.13 14.69 -3.23
C LEU A 161 1.11 13.62 -2.72
N PHE A 162 0.81 13.00 -1.58
CA PHE A 162 1.61 11.91 -1.04
C PHE A 162 1.62 10.71 -1.99
N LYS A 163 0.46 10.31 -2.53
CA LYS A 163 0.35 9.19 -3.48
C LYS A 163 1.10 9.43 -4.78
N GLU A 164 1.04 10.66 -5.29
CA GLU A 164 1.81 11.07 -6.47
C GLU A 164 3.31 10.94 -6.23
N LYS A 165 3.83 11.53 -5.15
CA LYS A 165 5.25 11.44 -4.78
C LYS A 165 5.69 10.01 -4.51
N LEU A 166 4.86 9.22 -3.84
CA LEU A 166 5.12 7.81 -3.59
C LEU A 166 5.21 7.03 -4.90
N GLY A 167 4.38 7.38 -5.90
CA GLY A 167 4.45 6.80 -7.24
C GLY A 167 5.75 7.11 -7.97
N GLN A 168 6.39 8.25 -7.70
CA GLN A 168 7.71 8.58 -8.25
C GLN A 168 8.84 7.77 -7.59
N ILE A 169 8.65 7.36 -6.33
CA ILE A 169 9.64 6.56 -5.58
C ILE A 169 9.50 5.07 -5.89
N LEU A 170 8.28 4.54 -5.85
CA LEU A 170 7.96 3.12 -6.04
C LEU A 170 7.62 2.76 -7.48
N GLY A 171 7.46 3.75 -8.35
CA GLY A 171 7.24 3.54 -9.77
C GLY A 171 8.40 2.76 -10.38
N PRO A 172 8.17 2.05 -11.50
CA PRO A 172 9.23 1.31 -12.15
C PRO A 172 10.39 2.26 -12.46
N LYS A 173 11.56 2.02 -11.84
CA LYS A 173 12.81 2.48 -12.41
C LYS A 173 12.96 1.73 -13.74
N MET A 174 12.42 2.29 -14.81
CA MET A 174 12.84 1.91 -16.15
C MET A 174 14.32 2.32 -16.24
N GLY A 175 15.21 1.35 -16.10
CA GLY A 175 16.65 1.60 -16.25
C GLY A 175 17.53 0.44 -15.79
N GLY A 176 18.02 -0.31 -16.77
CA GLY A 176 19.23 -1.14 -16.68
C GLY A 176 19.04 -2.59 -17.06
#